data_AF-A0A497QRX0-F1
#
_entry.id   AF-A0A497QRX0-F1
#
_cell.length_a   1.000
_cell.length_b   1.000
_cell.length_c   1.000
_cell.angle_alpha   90.00
_cell.angle_beta   90.00
_cell.angle_gamma   90.00
#
_symmetry.space_group_name_H-M   'P 1'
#
loop_
_entity.id
_entity.type
_entity.pdbx_description
1 polymer ?
#
loop_
_entity_poly.entity_id
_entity_poly.type
_entity_poly.pdbx_seq_one_letter_code
_entity_poly.pdbx_strand_id
1 'polypeptide(L)' 'MNSHLVVTVVGVFVLDEENNIINTRNFPLSSEKVAAIFSQIDKGELPAILTEIAKEHKTDVL' A
#
# COMPACT_ATOMS: atom_id res chain seq x y z
N MET A 1 -10.91 -13.72 -5.04
CA MET A 1 -10.78 -12.43 -5.74
C MET A 1 -9.35 -12.02 -5.57
N ASN A 2 -8.59 -11.97 -6.66
CA ASN A 2 -7.26 -11.39 -6.58
C ASN A 2 -7.42 -9.87 -6.57
N SER A 3 -6.53 -9.20 -5.86
CA SER A 3 -6.50 -7.74 -5.78
C SER A 3 -5.06 -7.28 -5.93
N HIS A 4 -4.88 -6.05 -6.41
CA HIS A 4 -3.56 -5.46 -6.61
C HIS A 4 -3.35 -4.31 -5.65
N LEU A 5 -2.21 -4.31 -4.97
CA LEU A 5 -1.79 -3.20 -4.11
C LEU A 5 -0.91 -2.25 -4.91
N VAL A 6 -1.32 -1.00 -5.02
CA VAL A 6 -0.56 0.07 -5.66
C VAL A 6 -0.14 1.08 -4.61
N VAL A 7 1.17 1.27 -4.47
CA VAL A 7 1.75 2.21 -3.51
C VAL A 7 2.21 3.47 -4.23
N THR A 8 1.77 4.63 -3.75
CA THR A 8 2.07 5.94 -4.33
C THR A 8 2.49 6.93 -3.24
N VAL A 9 2.97 8.11 -3.64
CA VAL A 9 3.40 9.16 -2.69
C VAL A 9 2.29 9.59 -1.75
N VAL A 10 1.04 9.52 -2.20
CA VAL A 10 -0.14 9.96 -1.42
C VAL A 10 -0.72 8.85 -0.55
N GLY A 11 -0.38 7.58 -0.80
CA GLY A 11 -0.94 6.45 -0.08
C GLY A 11 -1.02 5.17 -0.89
N VAL A 12 -1.81 4.23 -0.39
CA VAL A 12 -2.00 2.88 -0.91
C VAL A 12 -3.39 2.76 -1.52
N PHE A 13 -3.47 2.19 -2.71
CA PHE A 13 -4.70 1.89 -3.42
C PHE A 13 -4.82 0.38 -3.58
N VAL A 14 -6.02 -0.14 -3.33
CA VAL A 14 -6.37 -1.53 -3.61
C VAL A 14 -7.23 -1.52 -4.86
N LEU A 15 -6.74 -2.20 -5.88
CA LEU A 15 -7.42 -2.37 -7.16
C LEU A 15 -7.98 -3.79 -7.26
N ASP A 16 -9.13 -3.94 -7.93
CA ASP A 16 -9.60 -5.24 -8.40
C ASP A 16 -8.89 -5.66 -9.70
N GLU A 17 -9.28 -6.81 -10.27
CA GLU A 17 -8.71 -7.36 -11.51
C GLU A 17 -9.00 -6.48 -12.75
N GLU A 18 -9.99 -5.58 -12.67
CA GLU A 18 -10.36 -4.64 -13.74
C GLU A 18 -9.69 -3.26 -13.56
N ASN A 19 -8.83 -3.10 -12.55
CA ASN A 19 -8.19 -1.85 -12.13
C ASN A 19 -9.15 -0.81 -11.54
N ASN A 20 -10.32 -1.21 -11.05
CA ASN A 20 -11.17 -0.32 -10.28
C ASN A 20 -10.65 -0.19 -8.86
N ILE A 21 -10.68 1.03 -8.32
CA ILE A 21 -10.30 1.28 -6.94
C ILE A 21 -11.41 0.75 -6.02
N ILE A 22 -11.09 -0.27 -5.23
CA ILE A 22 -12.01 -0.85 -4.24
C ILE A 22 -11.69 -0.41 -2.81
N ASN A 23 -10.46 0.08 -2.55
CA ASN A 23 -10.08 0.67 -1.26
C ASN A 23 -8.91 1.65 -1.40
N THR A 24 -8.81 2.61 -0.49
CA THR A 24 -7.74 3.61 -0.42
C THR A 24 -7.32 3.87 1.01
N ARG A 25 -6.01 3.96 1.27
CA ARG A 25 -5.47 4.37 2.56
C ARG A 25 -4.39 5.43 2.34
N ASN A 26 -4.70 6.67 2.73
CA ASN A 26 -3.78 7.79 2.56
C ASN A 26 -2.62 7.72 3.55
N PHE A 27 -1.42 8.12 3.12
CA PHE A 27 -0.31 8.32 4.02
C PHE A 27 -0.51 9.60 4.86
N PRO A 28 0.08 9.66 6.08
CA PRO A 28 0.06 10.88 6.87
C PRO A 28 0.72 12.03 6.10
N LEU A 29 0.14 13.23 6.20
CA LEU A 29 0.56 14.45 5.49
C LEU A 29 1.96 14.98 5.86
N SER A 30 2.70 14.31 6.76
CA SER A 30 4.06 14.69 7.11
C SER A 30 5.07 14.04 6.16
N SER A 31 5.85 14.87 5.46
CA SER A 31 6.93 14.46 4.55
C SER A 31 7.90 13.45 5.17
N GLU A 32 8.25 13.59 6.45
CA GLU A 32 9.14 12.68 7.17
C GLU A 32 8.59 11.25 7.24
N LYS A 33 7.29 11.09 7.53
CA LYS A 33 6.66 9.77 7.61
C LYS A 33 6.51 9.14 6.23
N VAL A 34 6.22 9.94 5.20
CA VAL A 34 6.17 9.47 3.81
C VAL A 34 7.56 8.97 3.40
N ALA A 35 8.61 9.76 3.63
CA ALA A 35 9.99 9.37 3.32
C ALA A 35 10.42 8.08 4.05
N ALA A 36 10.02 7.90 5.31
CA ALA A 36 10.29 6.67 6.06
C ALA A 36 9.63 5.42 5.43
N ILE A 37 8.40 5.56 4.94
CA ILE A 37 7.68 4.48 4.25
C ILE A 37 8.37 4.13 2.93
N PHE A 38 8.72 5.12 2.11
CA PHE A 38 9.44 4.87 0.86
C PHE A 38 10.83 4.28 1.08
N SER A 39 11.55 4.72 2.12
CA SER A 39 12.86 4.14 2.45
C SER A 39 12.80 2.67 2.85
N GLN A 40 11.69 2.21 3.45
CA GLN A 40 11.46 0.79 3.72
C GLN A 40 11.19 0.02 2.42
N ILE A 41 10.33 0.56 1.55
CA ILE A 41 10.01 -0.04 0.24
C ILE A 41 11.26 -0.18 -0.63
N ASP A 42 12.12 0.84 -0.69
CA ASP A 42 13.38 0.82 -1.45
C ASP A 42 14.34 -0.27 -0.96
N LYS A 43 14.23 -0.68 0.30
CA LYS A 43 15.02 -1.79 0.90
C LYS A 43 14.36 -3.15 0.71
N GLY A 44 13.20 -3.22 0.06
CA GLY A 44 12.37 -4.43 -0.02
C GLY A 44 11.70 -4.79 1.30
N GLU A 45 11.68 -3.87 2.28
CA GLU A 45 10.95 -4.07 3.53
C GLU A 45 9.49 -3.68 3.33
N LEU A 46 8.59 -4.52 3.83
CA LEU A 46 7.16 -4.26 3.72
C LEU A 46 6.68 -3.34 4.87
N PRO A 47 6.26 -2.09 4.59
CA PRO A 47 5.77 -1.20 5.63
C PRO A 47 4.53 -1.77 6.29
N ALA A 48 4.39 -1.55 7.60
CA ALA A 48 3.26 -2.08 8.40
C ALA A 48 1.88 -1.76 7.79
N ILE A 49 1.74 -0.58 7.18
CA ILE A 49 0.51 -0.16 6.52
C ILE A 49 0.14 -1.05 5.31
N LEU A 50 1.13 -1.57 4.57
CA LEU A 50 0.88 -2.51 3.48
C LEU A 50 0.50 -3.89 4.03
N THR A 51 1.18 -4.34 5.09
CA THR A 51 0.86 -5.61 5.77
C THR A 51 -0.56 -5.64 6.32
N GLU A 52 -1.03 -4.53 6.88
CA GLU A 52 -2.41 -4.41 7.38
C GLU A 52 -3.44 -4.48 6.24
N ILE A 53 -3.24 -3.72 5.16
CA ILE A 53 -4.16 -3.71 4.02
C ILE A 53 -4.16 -5.08 3.33
N ALA A 54 -2.99 -5.70 3.16
CA ALA A 54 -2.87 -7.04 2.59
C ALA A 54 -3.65 -8.09 3.38
N LYS A 55 -3.60 -8.03 4.72
CA LYS A 55 -4.39 -8.91 5.60
C LYS A 55 -5.88 -8.65 5.48
N GLU A 56 -6.30 -7.39 5.42
CA GLU A 56 -7.72 -7.00 5.27
C GLU A 56 -8.30 -7.52 3.95
N HIS A 57 -7.54 -7.45 2.86
CA HIS A 57 -8.00 -7.81 1.50
C HIS A 57 -7.60 -9.21 1.05
N LYS A 58 -6.95 -10.00 1.93
CA LYS A 58 -6.40 -11.33 1.62
C LYS A 58 -5.51 -11.32 0.36
N THR A 59 -4.76 -10.24 0.20
CA THR A 59 -3.86 -10.03 -0.94
C THR A 59 -2.47 -10.52 -0.54
N ASP A 60 -1.88 -11.41 -1.33
CA ASP A 60 -0.47 -11.76 -1.16
C ASP A 60 0.39 -10.55 -1.55
N VAL A 61 1.36 -10.23 -0.69
CA VAL A 61 2.34 -9.20 -0.98
C VAL A 61 3.60 -9.91 -1.45
N LEU A 62 3.81 -9.85 -2.76
CA LEU A 62 4.96 -10.44 -3.45
C LEU A 62 6.26 -9.67 -3.17
#